data_AF-A0A212K848-F1
#
_entry.id   AF-A0A212K848-F1
#
_cell.length_a   1.000
_cell.length_b   1.000
_cell.length_c   1.000
_cell.angle_alpha   90.00
_cell.angle_beta   90.00
_cell.angle_gamma   90.00
#
_symmetry.space_group_name_H-M   'P 1'
#
loop_
_entity.id
_entity.type
_entity.pdbx_description
1 polymer ?
#
loop_
_entity_poly.entity_id
_entity_poly.type
_entity_poly.pdbx_seq_one_letter_code
_entity_poly.pdbx_strand_id
1 'polypeptide(L)'
;MYSFQTLGEYRALLSLYNIGVEEIKGENKGKAYRGLVYSALDSDGNRVGTPLKSSLFGKEHGLDRLEKRFEKSKETIKVNGIAKQTRATVSASFASTRTESEFRAALREKGIDLVLRRNDEGRIYGATFIDHNQRVVLNGSRLGKEFSANVLNERFADNSPREDMQTPKPSIATNQSAEPTTNKHPQPQSAHSETGDAVGSLFSVFTPEVEGADNKQPSLKRKKKKKRRYGRQL
;
A
#
# COMPACT_ATOMS: atom_id res chain seq x y z
N MET A 1 11.85 -16.39 -11.11
CA MET A 1 10.97 -16.52 -9.93
C MET A 1 10.64 -15.11 -9.43
N TYR A 2 9.45 -14.86 -8.88
CA TYR A 2 9.13 -13.54 -8.30
C TYR A 2 9.81 -13.32 -6.95
N SER A 3 10.19 -12.08 -6.67
CA SER A 3 10.75 -11.62 -5.39
C SER A 3 9.67 -10.86 -4.59
N PHE A 4 9.43 -11.28 -3.35
CA PHE A 4 8.45 -10.68 -2.45
C PHE A 4 8.91 -10.88 -0.99
N GLN A 5 8.59 -9.96 -0.10
CA GLN A 5 9.13 -9.90 1.26
C GLN A 5 8.10 -10.27 2.34
N THR A 6 6.82 -10.42 1.97
CA THR A 6 5.74 -10.68 2.94
C THR A 6 4.67 -11.58 2.38
N LEU A 7 3.90 -12.20 3.28
CA LEU A 7 2.70 -12.96 2.91
C LEU A 7 1.65 -12.10 2.20
N GLY A 8 1.56 -10.81 2.54
CA GLY A 8 0.66 -9.86 1.86
C GLY A 8 1.01 -9.66 0.40
N GLU A 9 2.31 -9.49 0.09
CA GLU A 9 2.82 -9.38 -1.28
C GLU A 9 2.66 -10.71 -2.04
N TYR A 10 2.96 -11.85 -1.39
CA TYR A 10 2.71 -13.17 -1.99
C TYR A 10 1.24 -13.39 -2.32
N ARG A 11 0.33 -13.01 -1.42
CA ARG A 11 -1.12 -13.06 -1.64
C ARG A 11 -1.54 -12.17 -2.81
N ALA A 12 -1.02 -10.95 -2.91
CA ALA A 12 -1.34 -10.05 -4.01
C ALA A 12 -0.91 -10.66 -5.35
N LEU A 13 0.28 -11.27 -5.42
CA LEU A 13 0.73 -11.96 -6.63
C LEU A 13 -0.19 -13.11 -7.03
N LEU A 14 -0.56 -13.97 -6.07
CA LEU A 14 -1.43 -15.11 -6.33
C LEU A 14 -2.86 -14.69 -6.74
N SER A 15 -3.34 -13.54 -6.25
CA SER A 15 -4.67 -13.04 -6.59
C SER A 15 -4.83 -12.72 -8.07
N LEU A 16 -3.75 -12.40 -8.79
CA LEU A 16 -3.78 -12.23 -10.26
C LEU A 16 -4.19 -13.52 -10.99
N TYR A 17 -4.00 -14.68 -10.35
CA TYR A 17 -4.32 -15.99 -10.89
C TYR A 17 -5.55 -16.60 -10.20
N ASN A 18 -6.38 -15.78 -9.55
CA ASN A 18 -7.56 -16.21 -8.80
C ASN A 18 -7.23 -17.21 -7.68
N ILE A 19 -6.07 -17.06 -7.04
CA ILE A 19 -5.63 -17.90 -5.92
C ILE A 19 -5.53 -17.05 -4.66
N GLY A 20 -6.31 -17.42 -3.65
CA GLY A 20 -6.24 -16.89 -2.29
C GLY A 20 -5.28 -17.70 -1.44
N VAL A 21 -4.59 -17.03 -0.52
CA VAL A 21 -3.73 -17.69 0.48
C VAL A 21 -3.91 -17.07 1.85
N GLU A 22 -4.13 -17.88 2.87
CA GLU A 22 -4.20 -17.45 4.26
C GLU A 22 -3.29 -18.27 5.16
N GLU A 23 -2.71 -17.58 6.13
CA GLU A 23 -2.02 -18.25 7.23
C GLU A 23 -3.06 -18.74 8.23
N ILE A 24 -3.00 -20.02 8.56
CA ILE A 24 -3.75 -20.61 9.65
C ILE A 24 -2.81 -20.91 10.81
N LYS A 25 -3.30 -20.64 12.01
CA LYS A 25 -2.65 -21.00 13.27
C LYS A 25 -3.59 -21.91 14.05
N GLY A 26 -3.05 -22.94 14.68
CA GLY A 26 -3.84 -23.86 15.48
C GLY A 26 -2.97 -24.63 16.45
N GLU A 27 -3.59 -25.55 17.17
CA GLU A 27 -2.93 -26.43 18.11
C GLU A 27 -3.41 -27.86 17.84
N ASN A 28 -2.48 -28.80 17.80
CA ASN A 28 -2.78 -30.22 17.70
C ASN A 28 -1.97 -30.97 18.75
N LYS A 29 -2.65 -31.65 19.68
CA LYS A 29 -2.04 -32.42 20.77
C LYS A 29 -0.99 -31.61 21.56
N GLY A 30 -1.29 -30.37 21.94
CA GLY A 30 -0.36 -29.51 22.69
C GLY A 30 0.71 -28.82 21.83
N LYS A 31 0.79 -29.11 20.53
CA LYS A 31 1.76 -28.47 19.62
C LYS A 31 1.08 -27.43 18.76
N ALA A 32 1.51 -26.18 18.91
CA ALA A 32 1.12 -25.12 18.01
C ALA A 32 1.62 -25.45 16.60
N TYR A 33 0.78 -25.23 15.59
CA TYR A 33 1.17 -25.34 14.19
C TYR A 33 0.76 -24.06 13.45
N ARG A 34 1.59 -23.70 12.47
CA ARG A 34 1.32 -22.64 11.49
C ARG A 34 1.38 -23.26 10.11
N GLY A 35 0.47 -22.87 9.23
CA GLY A 35 0.41 -23.38 7.88
C GLY A 35 -0.29 -22.41 6.94
N LEU A 36 -0.30 -22.75 5.65
CA LEU A 36 -1.02 -21.97 4.64
C LEU A 36 -2.24 -22.76 4.16
N VAL A 37 -3.29 -22.03 3.83
CA VAL A 37 -4.48 -22.54 3.17
C VAL A 37 -4.66 -21.77 1.87
N TYR A 38 -4.76 -22.50 0.78
CA TYR A 38 -5.01 -21.98 -0.55
C TYR A 38 -6.48 -22.17 -0.91
N SER A 39 -7.05 -21.22 -1.64
CA SER A 39 -8.44 -21.26 -2.11
C SER A 39 -8.54 -20.68 -3.51
N ALA A 40 -9.49 -21.16 -4.33
CA ALA A 40 -9.86 -20.46 -5.54
C ALA A 40 -10.62 -19.17 -5.17
N LEU A 41 -10.47 -18.14 -6.00
CA LEU A 41 -11.18 -16.88 -5.90
C LEU A 41 -12.12 -16.71 -7.10
N ASP A 42 -13.29 -16.13 -6.88
CA ASP A 42 -14.18 -15.69 -7.97
C ASP A 42 -13.70 -14.34 -8.57
N SER A 43 -14.50 -13.76 -9.48
CA SER A 43 -14.23 -12.47 -10.10
C SER A 43 -14.18 -11.31 -9.11
N ASP A 44 -14.89 -11.44 -7.99
CA ASP A 44 -15.01 -10.42 -6.95
C ASP A 44 -13.94 -10.59 -5.86
N GLY A 45 -13.10 -11.63 -5.98
CA GLY A 45 -12.06 -11.96 -5.01
C GLY A 45 -12.57 -12.73 -3.79
N ASN A 46 -13.82 -13.22 -3.81
CA ASN A 46 -14.36 -14.06 -2.75
C ASN A 46 -13.92 -15.50 -2.91
N ARG A 47 -13.87 -16.21 -1.79
CA ARG A 47 -13.42 -17.61 -1.76
C ARG A 47 -14.49 -18.54 -2.27
N VAL A 48 -14.09 -19.41 -3.20
CA VAL A 48 -14.96 -20.44 -3.76
C VAL A 48 -14.28 -21.80 -3.71
N GLY A 49 -15.12 -22.85 -3.61
CA GLY A 49 -14.67 -24.23 -3.57
C GLY A 49 -13.98 -24.66 -2.27
N THR A 50 -13.35 -25.83 -2.32
CA THR A 50 -12.72 -26.46 -1.15
C THR A 50 -11.29 -25.94 -0.96
N PRO A 51 -10.95 -25.39 0.21
CA PRO A 51 -9.60 -24.93 0.50
C PRO A 51 -8.59 -26.08 0.59
N LEU A 52 -7.38 -25.85 0.08
CA LEU A 52 -6.26 -26.79 0.10
C LEU A 52 -5.21 -26.38 1.15
N LYS A 53 -4.90 -27.28 2.08
CA LYS A 53 -3.84 -27.05 3.06
C LYS A 53 -2.47 -27.21 2.42
N SER A 54 -1.51 -26.37 2.80
CA SER A 54 -0.13 -26.44 2.30
C SER A 54 0.55 -27.78 2.56
N SER A 55 0.13 -28.50 3.61
CA SER A 55 0.63 -29.83 3.93
C SER A 55 0.36 -30.86 2.82
N LEU A 56 -0.66 -30.65 1.98
CA LEU A 56 -0.95 -31.51 0.83
C LEU A 56 0.15 -31.44 -0.23
N PHE A 57 0.85 -30.31 -0.33
CA PHE A 57 1.94 -30.10 -1.28
C PHE A 57 3.31 -30.51 -0.69
N GLY A 58 3.36 -30.98 0.56
CA GLY A 58 4.59 -31.34 1.23
C GLY A 58 5.34 -30.16 1.88
N LYS A 59 6.44 -30.47 2.56
CA LYS A 59 7.17 -29.51 3.41
C LYS A 59 7.83 -28.37 2.61
N GLU A 60 8.20 -28.62 1.36
CA GLU A 60 8.86 -27.63 0.48
C GLU A 60 7.96 -26.44 0.12
N HIS A 61 6.63 -26.61 0.21
CA HIS A 61 5.64 -25.58 -0.07
C HIS A 61 4.93 -25.07 1.21
N GLY A 62 5.54 -25.35 2.37
CA GLY A 62 5.09 -24.87 3.67
C GLY A 62 5.47 -23.42 3.96
N LEU A 63 4.90 -22.89 5.05
CA LEU A 63 5.12 -21.52 5.50
C LEU A 63 6.61 -21.24 5.80
N ASP A 64 7.32 -22.15 6.46
CA ASP A 64 8.72 -21.95 6.84
C ASP A 64 9.64 -21.73 5.63
N ARG A 65 9.39 -22.47 4.53
CA ARG A 65 10.13 -22.32 3.27
C ARG A 65 9.79 -21.00 2.58
N LEU A 66 8.52 -20.59 2.64
CA LEU A 66 8.07 -19.32 2.12
C LEU A 66 8.70 -18.14 2.90
N GLU A 67 8.79 -18.22 4.23
CA GLU A 67 9.44 -17.22 5.08
C GLU A 67 10.94 -17.11 4.76
N LYS A 68 11.65 -18.23 4.59
CA LYS A 68 13.06 -18.21 4.11
C LYS A 68 13.21 -17.52 2.75
N ARG A 69 12.24 -17.68 1.86
CA ARG A 69 12.22 -17.00 0.56
C ARG A 69 11.96 -15.49 0.70
N PHE A 70 11.19 -15.06 1.68
CA PHE A 70 11.01 -13.63 1.96
C PHE A 70 12.34 -12.95 2.29
N GLU A 71 13.14 -13.56 3.16
CA GLU A 71 14.45 -13.02 3.54
C GLU A 71 15.41 -12.95 2.34
N LYS A 72 15.51 -14.03 1.55
CA LYS A 72 16.32 -14.03 0.33
C LYS A 72 15.86 -12.98 -0.69
N SER A 73 14.55 -12.79 -0.81
CA SER A 73 13.98 -11.79 -1.73
C SER A 73 14.30 -10.37 -1.26
N LYS A 74 14.29 -10.11 0.04
CA LYS A 74 14.64 -8.81 0.63
C LYS A 74 16.09 -8.42 0.31
N GLU A 75 17.02 -9.36 0.42
CA GLU A 75 18.41 -9.15 0.01
C GLU A 75 18.53 -8.87 -1.49
N THR A 76 17.88 -9.70 -2.32
CA THR A 76 17.90 -9.57 -3.79
C THR A 76 17.37 -8.20 -4.25
N ILE A 77 16.27 -7.74 -3.66
CA ILE A 77 15.65 -6.44 -3.99
C ILE A 77 16.58 -5.29 -3.59
N LYS A 78 17.28 -5.40 -2.45
CA LYS A 78 18.20 -4.38 -1.96
C LYS A 78 19.45 -4.27 -2.83
N VAL A 79 20.08 -5.40 -3.16
CA VAL A 79 21.35 -5.43 -3.91
C VAL A 79 21.18 -4.92 -5.34
N ASN A 80 20.09 -5.31 -6.01
CA ASN A 80 19.92 -5.03 -7.43
C ASN A 80 19.28 -3.66 -7.72
N GLY A 81 18.92 -2.88 -6.71
CA GLY A 81 18.27 -1.58 -6.90
C GLY A 81 16.89 -1.64 -7.60
N ILE A 82 16.31 -2.83 -7.72
CA ILE A 82 15.07 -3.11 -8.46
C ILE A 82 13.92 -2.21 -8.00
N ALA A 83 13.78 -2.04 -6.68
CA ALA A 83 12.74 -1.20 -6.11
C ALA A 83 12.83 0.26 -6.58
N LYS A 84 14.04 0.79 -6.82
CA LYS A 84 14.23 2.17 -7.29
C LYS A 84 13.75 2.33 -8.74
N GLN A 85 14.01 1.33 -9.59
CA GLN A 85 13.55 1.33 -10.97
C GLN A 85 12.03 1.25 -11.05
N THR A 86 11.42 0.28 -10.35
CA THR A 86 9.94 0.17 -10.29
C THR A 86 9.35 1.46 -9.72
N ARG A 87 9.96 2.06 -8.69
CA ARG A 87 9.50 3.33 -8.11
C ARG A 87 9.47 4.45 -9.16
N ALA A 88 10.53 4.63 -9.93
CA ALA A 88 10.59 5.68 -10.95
C ALA A 88 9.47 5.52 -11.99
N THR A 89 9.22 4.30 -12.45
CA THR A 89 8.13 3.97 -13.37
C THR A 89 6.76 4.30 -12.79
N VAL A 90 6.52 3.90 -11.53
CA VAL A 90 5.28 4.16 -10.81
C VAL A 90 5.08 5.65 -10.55
N SER A 91 6.13 6.38 -10.15
CA SER A 91 6.11 7.84 -9.97
C SER A 91 5.71 8.56 -11.25
N ALA A 92 6.29 8.17 -12.40
CA ALA A 92 5.96 8.78 -13.68
C ALA A 92 4.48 8.55 -14.05
N SER A 93 3.97 7.33 -13.91
CA SER A 93 2.53 7.04 -14.13
C SER A 93 1.63 7.75 -13.13
N PHE A 94 2.10 7.94 -11.89
CA PHE A 94 1.33 8.62 -10.85
C PHE A 94 1.24 10.14 -11.09
N ALA A 95 2.26 10.75 -11.69
CA ALA A 95 2.23 12.15 -12.07
C ALA A 95 1.35 12.41 -13.30
N SER A 96 1.26 11.45 -14.23
CA SER A 96 0.57 11.61 -15.51
C SER A 96 -0.91 11.19 -15.52
N THR A 97 -1.44 10.70 -14.41
CA THR A 97 -2.82 10.17 -14.30
C THR A 97 -3.58 10.86 -13.19
N ARG A 98 -4.90 10.72 -13.16
CA ARG A 98 -5.75 11.29 -12.09
C ARG A 98 -6.62 10.23 -11.45
N THR A 99 -7.30 9.42 -12.25
CA THR A 99 -8.23 8.40 -11.75
C THR A 99 -7.52 7.07 -11.43
N GLU A 100 -8.17 6.20 -10.65
CA GLU A 100 -7.66 4.83 -10.43
C GLU A 100 -7.55 4.05 -11.74
N SER A 101 -8.54 4.20 -12.62
CA SER A 101 -8.58 3.50 -13.92
C SER A 101 -7.41 3.91 -14.81
N GLU A 102 -7.16 5.21 -14.97
CA GLU A 102 -6.03 5.73 -15.73
C GLU A 102 -4.70 5.25 -15.14
N PHE A 103 -4.55 5.31 -13.82
CA PHE A 103 -3.33 4.88 -13.16
C PHE A 103 -3.07 3.38 -13.38
N ARG A 104 -4.10 2.54 -13.27
CA ARG A 104 -4.00 1.11 -13.57
C ARG A 104 -3.63 0.86 -15.03
N ALA A 105 -4.25 1.56 -15.98
CA ALA A 105 -3.96 1.42 -17.41
C ALA A 105 -2.50 1.81 -17.71
N ALA A 106 -2.06 2.98 -17.23
CA ALA A 106 -0.70 3.47 -17.43
C ALA A 106 0.38 2.60 -16.75
N LEU A 107 0.04 1.88 -15.69
CA LEU A 107 0.94 0.89 -15.08
C LEU A 107 1.00 -0.41 -15.91
N ARG A 108 -0.15 -0.89 -16.37
CA ARG A 108 -0.25 -2.12 -17.17
C ARG A 108 0.51 -2.00 -18.49
N GLU A 109 0.44 -0.86 -19.17
CA GLU A 109 1.25 -0.58 -20.37
C GLU A 109 2.75 -0.70 -20.11
N LYS A 110 3.19 -0.42 -18.88
CA LYS A 110 4.58 -0.54 -18.45
C LYS A 110 4.90 -1.90 -17.83
N GLY A 111 3.99 -2.86 -17.90
CA GLY A 111 4.16 -4.21 -17.35
C GLY A 111 4.07 -4.29 -15.83
N ILE A 112 3.33 -3.37 -15.19
CA ILE A 112 3.12 -3.34 -13.74
C ILE A 112 1.62 -3.48 -13.44
N ASP A 113 1.26 -4.48 -12.64
CA ASP A 113 -0.09 -4.60 -12.10
C ASP A 113 -0.19 -3.92 -10.72
N LEU A 114 -1.34 -3.30 -10.47
CA LEU A 114 -1.70 -2.71 -9.18
C LEU A 114 -2.79 -3.55 -8.52
N VAL A 115 -2.53 -4.08 -7.33
CA VAL A 115 -3.51 -4.77 -6.50
C VAL A 115 -3.89 -3.87 -5.33
N LEU A 116 -5.15 -3.46 -5.28
CA LEU A 116 -5.72 -2.66 -4.19
C LEU A 116 -6.64 -3.53 -3.35
N ARG A 117 -6.47 -3.47 -2.03
CA ARG A 117 -7.34 -4.14 -1.06
C ARG A 117 -8.24 -3.11 -0.42
N ARG A 118 -9.54 -3.36 -0.47
CA ARG A 118 -10.58 -2.49 0.07
C ARG A 118 -11.30 -3.17 1.24
N ASN A 119 -11.70 -2.39 2.24
CA ASN A 119 -12.59 -2.86 3.30
C ASN A 119 -14.06 -2.79 2.82
N ASP A 120 -14.99 -3.14 3.71
CA ASP A 120 -16.43 -3.17 3.39
C ASP A 120 -17.00 -1.76 3.07
N GLU A 121 -16.33 -0.70 3.52
CA GLU A 121 -16.67 0.71 3.22
C GLU A 121 -16.04 1.19 1.90
N GLY A 122 -15.31 0.32 1.19
CA GLY A 122 -14.61 0.66 -0.05
C GLY A 122 -13.27 1.37 0.16
N ARG A 123 -12.83 1.63 1.40
CA ARG A 123 -11.55 2.29 1.72
C ARG A 123 -10.38 1.38 1.36
N ILE A 124 -9.42 1.93 0.61
CA ILE A 124 -8.17 1.24 0.29
C ILE A 124 -7.31 1.19 1.56
N TYR A 125 -7.03 -0.02 2.06
CA TYR A 125 -6.14 -0.26 3.20
C TYR A 125 -4.84 -0.98 2.83
N GLY A 126 -4.75 -1.49 1.60
CA GLY A 126 -3.55 -2.12 1.07
C GLY A 126 -3.34 -1.79 -0.40
N ALA A 127 -2.11 -1.49 -0.77
CA ALA A 127 -1.69 -1.27 -2.15
C ALA A 127 -0.42 -2.09 -2.43
N THR A 128 -0.40 -2.81 -3.53
CA THR A 128 0.74 -3.65 -3.91
C THR A 128 0.97 -3.56 -5.42
N PHE A 129 2.21 -3.29 -5.78
CA PHE A 129 2.67 -3.17 -7.17
C PHE A 129 3.41 -4.45 -7.56
N ILE A 130 3.03 -5.03 -8.68
CA ILE A 130 3.61 -6.26 -9.22
C ILE A 130 4.28 -5.90 -10.54
N ASP A 131 5.60 -5.76 -10.52
CA ASP A 131 6.40 -5.46 -11.70
C ASP A 131 6.82 -6.79 -12.36
N HIS A 132 6.22 -7.07 -13.53
CA HIS A 132 6.46 -8.31 -14.26
C HIS A 132 7.82 -8.32 -14.96
N ASN A 133 8.36 -7.14 -15.30
CA ASN A 133 9.65 -7.00 -15.97
C ASN A 133 10.78 -7.39 -15.02
N GLN A 134 10.73 -6.87 -13.80
CA GLN A 134 11.71 -7.17 -12.75
C GLN A 134 11.33 -8.38 -11.90
N ARG A 135 10.13 -8.93 -12.10
CA ARG A 135 9.54 -10.02 -11.32
C ARG A 135 9.58 -9.73 -9.83
N VAL A 136 9.16 -8.54 -9.43
CA VAL A 136 9.14 -8.11 -8.02
C VAL A 136 7.74 -7.70 -7.60
N VAL A 137 7.41 -7.93 -6.34
CA VAL A 137 6.18 -7.48 -5.71
C VAL A 137 6.52 -6.55 -4.55
N LEU A 138 6.01 -5.33 -4.60
CA LEU A 138 6.36 -4.27 -3.67
C LEU A 138 5.10 -3.70 -3.04
N ASN A 139 5.02 -3.74 -1.72
CA ASN A 139 4.00 -2.98 -1.00
C ASN A 139 4.20 -1.48 -1.28
N GLY A 140 3.09 -0.78 -1.53
CA GLY A 140 3.11 0.65 -1.84
C GLY A 140 3.85 1.48 -0.80
N SER A 141 3.63 1.23 0.49
CA SER A 141 4.31 1.98 1.57
C SER A 141 5.83 1.76 1.61
N ARG A 142 6.32 0.62 1.08
CA ARG A 142 7.76 0.35 0.92
C ARG A 142 8.32 0.92 -0.38
N LEU A 143 7.50 1.04 -1.40
CA LEU A 143 7.87 1.65 -2.68
C LEU A 143 8.08 3.16 -2.52
N GLY A 144 7.21 3.81 -1.75
CA GLY A 144 7.26 5.25 -1.44
C GLY A 144 6.06 5.67 -0.60
N LYS A 145 6.21 6.70 0.23
CA LYS A 145 5.11 7.19 1.09
C LYS A 145 3.92 7.66 0.25
N GLU A 146 4.21 8.24 -0.92
CA GLU A 146 3.26 8.69 -1.94
C GLU A 146 2.43 7.54 -2.56
N PHE A 147 2.89 6.29 -2.42
CA PHE A 147 2.20 5.10 -2.92
C PHE A 147 1.54 4.29 -1.81
N SER A 148 1.48 4.83 -0.60
CA SER A 148 0.79 4.18 0.51
C SER A 148 -0.72 4.07 0.22
N ALA A 149 -1.35 3.06 0.83
CA ALA A 149 -2.79 2.84 0.69
C ALA A 149 -3.63 4.07 1.04
N ASN A 150 -3.24 4.81 2.09
CA ASN A 150 -3.94 6.03 2.51
C ASN A 150 -3.88 7.13 1.44
N VAL A 151 -2.69 7.40 0.90
CA VAL A 151 -2.51 8.44 -0.14
C VAL A 151 -3.28 8.07 -1.41
N LEU A 152 -3.24 6.78 -1.81
CA LEU A 152 -4.03 6.32 -2.94
C LEU A 152 -5.54 6.40 -2.67
N ASN A 153 -5.97 6.09 -1.45
CA ASN A 153 -7.38 6.22 -1.05
C ASN A 153 -7.87 7.66 -1.19
N GLU A 154 -7.11 8.62 -0.66
CA GLU A 154 -7.45 10.04 -0.75
C GLU A 154 -7.47 10.52 -2.21
N ARG A 155 -6.44 10.17 -2.99
CA ARG A 155 -6.34 10.56 -4.40
C ARG A 155 -7.47 10.01 -5.26
N PHE A 156 -7.96 8.80 -4.98
CA PHE A 156 -9.04 8.17 -5.74
C PHE A 156 -10.44 8.41 -5.17
N ALA A 157 -10.55 8.94 -3.96
CA ALA A 157 -11.83 9.38 -3.39
C ALA A 157 -12.29 10.70 -4.04
N ASP A 158 -11.35 11.56 -4.42
CA ASP A 158 -11.59 12.79 -5.17
C ASP A 158 -11.86 12.48 -6.65
N ASN A 159 -13.06 11.95 -6.94
CA ASN A 159 -13.59 11.84 -8.30
C ASN A 159 -14.16 13.18 -8.83
N SER A 160 -13.87 14.32 -8.18
CA SER A 160 -14.29 15.60 -8.73
C SER A 160 -13.42 15.97 -9.93
N PRO A 161 -14.00 16.39 -11.06
CA PRO A 161 -13.25 17.08 -12.09
C PRO A 161 -12.71 18.36 -11.46
N ARG A 162 -11.42 18.39 -11.10
CA ARG A 162 -10.77 19.67 -10.78
C ARG A 162 -10.57 20.38 -12.12
N GLU A 163 -11.15 21.56 -12.27
CA GLU A 163 -11.02 22.44 -13.44
C GLU A 163 -9.59 23.00 -13.63
N ASP A 164 -8.61 22.46 -12.92
CA ASP A 164 -7.20 22.88 -12.97
C ASP A 164 -6.46 22.23 -14.16
N MET A 165 -7.12 22.13 -15.31
CA MET A 165 -6.44 22.22 -16.61
C MET A 165 -6.63 23.64 -17.12
N GLN A 166 -6.05 24.60 -16.41
CA GLN A 166 -5.76 25.89 -17.02
C GLN A 166 -4.63 25.63 -18.03
N THR A 167 -5.04 25.32 -19.25
CA THR A 167 -4.20 25.42 -20.44
C THR A 167 -3.46 26.76 -20.36
N PRO A 168 -2.12 26.81 -20.47
CA PRO A 168 -1.44 28.10 -20.58
C PRO A 168 -1.96 28.77 -21.85
N LYS A 169 -2.79 29.80 -21.69
CA LYS A 169 -3.16 30.68 -22.81
C LYS A 169 -1.86 31.27 -23.34
N PRO A 170 -1.57 31.19 -24.65
CA PRO A 170 -0.43 31.88 -25.22
C PRO A 170 -0.68 33.39 -25.10
N SER A 171 0.08 34.05 -24.22
CA SER A 171 0.15 35.50 -24.19
C SER A 171 0.85 35.97 -25.45
N ILE A 172 0.06 36.52 -26.37
CA ILE A 172 0.54 37.20 -27.57
C ILE A 172 1.43 38.36 -27.13
N ALA A 173 2.66 38.35 -27.64
CA ALA A 173 3.66 39.39 -27.48
C ALA A 173 3.13 40.75 -27.95
N THR A 174 3.37 41.80 -27.15
CA THR A 174 3.36 43.18 -27.65
C THR A 174 4.72 43.78 -27.33
N ASN A 175 5.53 43.91 -28.39
CA ASN A 175 6.76 44.69 -28.40
C ASN A 175 6.43 46.17 -28.24
N GLN A 176 7.00 46.84 -27.25
CA GLN A 176 7.35 48.26 -27.38
C GLN A 176 8.70 48.51 -26.72
N SER A 177 9.62 48.96 -27.56
CA SER A 177 11.00 49.33 -27.31
C SER A 177 11.08 50.74 -26.73
N ALA A 178 11.90 50.95 -25.70
CA ALA A 178 12.64 52.21 -25.48
C ALA A 178 13.68 52.01 -24.35
N GLU A 179 14.95 52.00 -24.72
CA GLU A 179 16.12 52.30 -23.87
C GLU A 179 16.64 53.71 -24.24
N PRO A 180 17.65 54.30 -23.57
CA PRO A 180 18.35 53.93 -22.32
C PRO A 180 18.54 55.14 -21.37
N THR A 181 19.09 54.92 -20.16
CA THR A 181 20.27 55.67 -19.64
C THR A 181 20.72 55.21 -18.24
N THR A 182 21.93 54.64 -18.20
CA THR A 182 23.10 55.12 -17.43
C THR A 182 23.12 55.07 -15.87
N ASN A 183 24.00 54.19 -15.38
CA ASN A 183 25.02 54.36 -14.32
C ASN A 183 24.82 53.87 -12.86
N LYS A 184 25.76 52.96 -12.50
CA LYS A 184 26.64 52.90 -11.31
C LYS A 184 26.15 52.28 -9.99
N HIS A 185 26.82 51.18 -9.62
CA HIS A 185 27.10 50.66 -8.26
C HIS A 185 27.82 51.71 -7.37
N PRO A 186 27.94 51.58 -6.02
CA PRO A 186 28.09 50.33 -5.22
C PRO A 186 27.40 50.26 -3.81
N GLN A 187 27.47 49.08 -3.18
CA GLN A 187 27.27 48.75 -1.74
C GLN A 187 28.12 49.63 -0.77
N PRO A 188 27.92 49.69 0.59
CA PRO A 188 27.61 48.57 1.51
C PRO A 188 26.82 48.89 2.84
N GLN A 189 26.70 47.86 3.71
CA GLN A 189 26.58 47.86 5.20
C GLN A 189 25.23 47.96 5.96
N SER A 190 24.86 46.80 6.56
CA SER A 190 24.41 46.52 7.95
C SER A 190 23.71 47.58 8.84
N ALA A 191 22.52 47.24 9.37
CA ALA A 191 22.23 46.93 10.79
C ALA A 191 20.79 47.30 11.24
N HIS A 192 20.13 46.34 11.92
CA HIS A 192 19.08 46.38 12.94
C HIS A 192 17.86 47.35 12.89
N SER A 193 16.67 46.75 12.94
CA SER A 193 15.50 47.09 13.80
C SER A 193 14.43 46.01 13.55
N GLU A 194 14.31 44.98 14.38
CA GLU A 194 13.38 44.86 15.52
C GLU A 194 11.93 45.30 15.27
N THR A 195 11.05 44.30 15.14
CA THR A 195 9.59 44.20 15.40
C THR A 195 9.04 43.14 14.43
N GLY A 196 8.27 42.12 14.78
CA GLY A 196 7.78 41.56 16.02
C GLY A 196 7.19 40.19 15.66
N ASP A 197 6.71 39.48 16.68
CA ASP A 197 5.78 38.35 16.59
C ASP A 197 6.33 36.94 16.34
N ALA A 198 6.71 36.33 17.47
CA ALA A 198 6.09 35.12 18.03
C ALA A 198 6.13 33.82 17.20
N VAL A 199 7.21 33.05 17.41
CA VAL A 199 7.15 31.58 17.27
C VAL A 199 7.57 30.96 18.61
N GLY A 200 6.61 30.97 19.53
CA GLY A 200 6.72 30.36 20.85
C GLY A 200 6.50 28.85 20.77
N SER A 201 7.60 28.11 20.85
CA SER A 201 7.69 26.70 21.20
C SER A 201 6.84 26.36 22.43
N LEU A 202 5.80 25.52 22.27
CA LEU A 202 5.15 24.79 23.35
C LEU A 202 4.76 23.39 22.87
N PHE A 203 5.76 22.53 22.73
CA PHE A 203 5.57 21.11 22.97
C PHE A 203 5.55 20.86 24.49
N SER A 204 4.82 19.82 24.89
CA SER A 204 4.71 19.21 26.22
C SER A 204 3.77 19.89 27.22
N VAL A 205 2.59 19.29 27.42
CA VAL A 205 2.07 18.74 28.69
C VAL A 205 0.72 18.10 28.37
N PHE A 206 0.70 16.79 28.16
CA PHE A 206 -0.44 15.92 28.50
C PHE A 206 0.12 14.52 28.77
N THR A 207 0.62 14.33 29.98
CA THR A 207 0.62 13.02 30.62
C THR A 207 -0.75 12.79 31.24
N PRO A 208 -1.21 11.53 31.24
CA PRO A 208 -1.67 11.01 32.51
C PRO A 208 -0.98 9.69 32.82
N GLU A 209 -0.43 9.62 34.02
CA GLU A 209 -0.06 8.40 34.69
C GLU A 209 -1.01 8.23 35.86
N VAL A 210 -1.72 7.09 35.93
CA VAL A 210 -2.06 6.47 37.21
C VAL A 210 -2.04 4.95 37.02
N GLU A 211 -1.28 4.33 37.91
CA GLU A 211 -1.09 2.90 38.11
C GLU A 211 -2.37 2.12 38.44
N GLY A 212 -2.30 0.80 38.25
CA GLY A 212 -2.87 -0.11 39.24
C GLY A 212 -4.11 -0.90 38.84
N ALA A 213 -3.88 -2.21 38.72
CA ALA A 213 -4.79 -3.30 39.06
C ALA A 213 -5.67 -3.97 37.98
N ASP A 214 -5.57 -5.30 38.08
CA ASP A 214 -6.49 -6.38 37.75
C ASP A 214 -6.58 -6.91 36.31
N ASN A 215 -5.85 -8.01 36.17
CA ASN A 215 -6.08 -9.15 35.29
C ASN A 215 -7.58 -9.53 35.20
N LYS A 216 -8.19 -9.35 34.02
CA LYS A 216 -9.31 -10.16 33.49
C LYS A 216 -9.63 -9.74 32.05
N GLN A 217 -9.17 -10.53 31.08
CA GLN A 217 -9.66 -10.44 29.70
C GLN A 217 -11.14 -10.85 29.65
N PRO A 218 -12.04 -10.06 29.03
CA PRO A 218 -13.39 -10.51 28.76
C PRO A 218 -13.39 -11.51 27.59
N SER A 219 -13.57 -12.78 27.92
CA SER A 219 -13.81 -13.86 26.96
C SER A 219 -15.07 -13.58 26.11
N LEU A 220 -14.89 -13.43 24.81
CA LEU A 220 -16.01 -13.38 23.86
C LEU A 220 -16.64 -14.77 23.75
N LYS A 221 -17.71 -15.00 24.50
CA LYS A 221 -18.51 -16.24 24.46
C LYS A 221 -19.10 -16.42 23.04
N ARG A 222 -18.62 -17.44 22.31
CA ARG A 222 -19.21 -17.91 21.05
C ARG A 222 -20.66 -18.32 21.28
N LYS A 223 -21.62 -17.67 20.60
CA LYS A 223 -23.02 -18.13 20.54
C LYS A 223 -23.07 -19.50 19.84
N LYS A 224 -23.58 -20.53 20.52
CA LYS A 224 -23.82 -21.86 19.95
C LYS A 224 -24.91 -21.77 18.88
N LYS A 225 -24.64 -22.23 17.65
CA LYS A 225 -25.65 -22.44 16.62
C LYS A 225 -26.61 -23.56 17.06
N LYS A 226 -27.93 -23.31 17.05
CA LYS A 226 -28.97 -24.33 17.26
C LYS A 226 -28.89 -25.39 16.15
N LYS A 227 -28.78 -26.67 16.52
CA LYS A 227 -28.95 -27.80 15.60
C LYS A 227 -30.41 -27.85 15.14
N ARG A 228 -30.66 -27.78 13.82
CA ARG A 228 -31.97 -28.13 13.25
C ARG A 228 -32.07 -29.66 13.23
N ARG A 229 -33.11 -30.21 13.88
CA ARG A 229 -33.44 -31.64 13.81
C ARG A 229 -34.00 -31.95 12.42
N TYR A 230 -33.52 -33.04 11.83
CA TYR A 230 -34.07 -33.63 10.61
C TYR A 230 -35.54 -33.99 10.83
N GLY A 231 -36.40 -33.54 9.92
CA GLY A 231 -37.71 -34.12 9.71
C GLY A 231 -37.55 -35.40 8.90
N ARG A 232 -37.92 -36.52 9.51
CA ARG A 232 -38.17 -37.80 8.87
C ARG A 232 -39.55 -37.67 8.23
N GLN A 233 -39.67 -37.81 6.92
CA GLN A 233 -40.95 -38.06 6.27
C GLN A 233 -40.93 -39.47 5.69
N LEU A 234 -42.05 -40.14 5.94
CA LEU A 234 -42.44 -41.49 5.55
C LEU A 234 -42.47 -41.65 4.04
#